data_AF-A0A6J8DUN7-F1
#
_entry.id   AF-A0A6J8DUN7-F1
#
_cell.length_a   1.000
_cell.length_b   1.000
_cell.length_c   1.000
_cell.angle_alpha   90.00
_cell.angle_beta   90.00
_cell.angle_gamma   90.00
#
_symmetry.space_group_name_H-M   'P 1'
#
loop_
_entity.id
_entity.type
_entity.pdbx_description
1 polymer ?
#
loop_
_entity_poly.entity_id
_entity_poly.type
_entity_poly.pdbx_seq_one_letter_code
_entity_poly.pdbx_strand_id
1 'polypeptide(L)'
;MIQEKTSGGQNKHGLQNIADVMASSNSTLCGVCECQHLTTNATFWCPECDEGLCSTCLKYHNASKSTRNHEIISVDKYRQLPSFVVRVQQYCSEHDKKYQLYCLQHNPCCPHCFTTTHKKCNLMALDEIVKTSKTSASFDNLEQSLNDLKENIKRITKTENTIYQKFNREEGKYILKYRRCATN
;
A
#
# COMPACT_ATOMS: atom_id res chain seq x y z
N MET A 1 -2.23 -47.21 23.00
CA MET A 1 -3.26 -46.42 22.29
C MET A 1 -3.00 -44.96 22.62
N ILE A 2 -2.59 -44.21 21.61
CA ILE A 2 -2.24 -42.80 21.65
C ILE A 2 -3.52 -41.97 21.48
N GLN A 3 -3.49 -40.74 21.99
CA GLN A 3 -4.36 -39.58 21.67
C GLN A 3 -5.75 -39.58 22.34
N GLU A 4 -6.26 -38.47 22.88
CA GLU A 4 -6.06 -37.06 22.52
C GLU A 4 -6.07 -36.11 23.74
N LYS A 5 -5.15 -35.13 23.70
CA LYS A 5 -5.16 -33.94 24.54
C LYS A 5 -6.18 -32.96 23.98
N THR A 6 -7.17 -32.58 24.77
CA THR A 6 -8.06 -31.45 24.49
C THR A 6 -7.26 -30.15 24.49
N SER A 7 -6.95 -29.67 23.29
CA SER A 7 -6.31 -28.37 23.06
C SER A 7 -7.40 -27.30 22.95
N GLY A 8 -7.95 -26.90 24.10
CA GLY A 8 -8.84 -25.74 24.21
C GLY A 8 -8.02 -24.47 24.38
N GLY A 9 -7.58 -23.88 23.27
CA GLY A 9 -6.87 -22.62 23.24
C GLY A 9 -7.32 -21.81 22.03
N GLN A 10 -8.47 -21.15 22.14
CA GLN A 10 -8.89 -20.14 21.16
C GLN A 10 -7.99 -18.91 21.35
N ASN A 11 -6.91 -18.81 20.58
CA ASN A 11 -6.15 -17.58 20.44
C ASN A 11 -6.96 -16.60 19.59
N LYS A 12 -7.76 -15.80 20.28
CA LYS A 12 -8.45 -14.63 19.71
C LYS A 12 -7.44 -13.48 19.68
N HIS A 13 -6.47 -13.54 18.77
CA HIS A 13 -5.67 -12.34 18.48
C HIS A 13 -6.55 -11.38 17.68
N GLY A 14 -6.55 -10.13 18.14
CA GLY A 14 -7.43 -9.05 17.71
C GLY A 14 -7.34 -8.72 16.24
N LEU A 15 -8.38 -8.00 15.81
CA LEU A 15 -8.58 -7.42 14.49
C LEU A 15 -7.46 -6.43 14.13
N GLN A 16 -6.33 -6.91 13.64
CA GLN A 16 -5.27 -6.05 13.14
C GLN A 16 -4.82 -6.50 11.75
N ASN A 17 -5.72 -6.38 10.78
CA ASN A 17 -5.31 -6.36 9.37
C ASN A 17 -5.17 -4.88 8.93
N ILE A 18 -4.19 -4.58 8.09
CA ILE A 18 -4.06 -3.28 7.42
C ILE A 18 -5.36 -2.85 6.71
N ALA A 19 -6.21 -3.80 6.31
CA ALA A 19 -7.55 -3.54 5.80
C ALA A 19 -8.46 -2.82 6.82
N ASP A 20 -8.37 -3.13 8.11
CA ASP A 20 -9.17 -2.52 9.19
C ASP A 20 -8.70 -1.09 9.50
N VAL A 21 -7.39 -0.82 9.33
CA VAL A 21 -6.81 0.55 9.39
C VAL A 21 -7.49 1.50 8.39
N MET A 22 -8.05 0.95 7.31
CA MET A 22 -8.58 1.72 6.18
C MET A 22 -10.09 1.64 5.98
N ALA A 23 -10.75 0.57 6.43
CA ALA A 23 -12.19 0.39 6.27
C ALA A 23 -13.03 1.15 7.30
N SER A 24 -12.46 1.45 8.48
CA SER A 24 -13.22 2.03 9.58
C SER A 24 -12.99 3.54 9.71
N SER A 25 -14.09 4.28 9.80
CA SER A 25 -14.14 5.63 10.39
C SER A 25 -13.70 5.67 11.87
N ASN A 26 -13.45 4.50 12.47
CA ASN A 26 -12.83 4.35 13.76
C ASN A 26 -11.31 4.42 13.60
N SER A 27 -10.69 5.37 14.31
CA SER A 27 -9.25 5.47 14.40
C SER A 27 -8.66 4.15 14.90
N THR A 28 -7.72 3.59 14.15
CA THR A 28 -7.02 2.37 14.54
C THR A 28 -6.27 2.64 15.84
N LEU A 29 -6.46 1.81 16.86
CA LEU A 29 -5.76 1.96 18.12
C LEU A 29 -4.32 1.47 18.00
N CYS A 30 -3.45 2.00 18.84
CA CYS A 30 -2.12 1.47 19.02
C CYS A 30 -2.22 0.15 19.80
N GLY A 31 -1.76 -0.96 19.20
CA GLY A 31 -1.88 -2.29 19.80
C GLY A 31 -1.25 -2.39 21.19
N VAL A 32 -0.07 -1.78 21.37
CA VAL A 32 0.62 -1.73 22.67
C VAL A 32 -0.19 -0.95 23.72
N CYS A 33 -0.77 0.19 23.34
CA CYS A 33 -1.62 0.98 24.23
C CYS A 33 -2.93 0.26 24.54
N GLU A 34 -3.52 -0.41 23.57
CA GLU A 34 -4.74 -1.19 23.73
C GLU A 34 -4.55 -2.36 24.70
N CYS A 35 -3.41 -3.05 24.65
CA CYS A 35 -3.03 -4.06 25.67
C CYS A 35 -2.95 -3.48 27.09
N GLN A 36 -2.74 -2.17 27.22
CA GLN A 36 -2.74 -1.45 28.49
C GLN A 36 -4.10 -0.78 28.78
N HIS A 37 -5.16 -1.16 28.04
CA HIS A 37 -6.50 -0.59 28.12
C HIS A 37 -6.57 0.92 27.83
N LEU A 38 -5.63 1.43 27.04
CA LEU A 38 -5.60 2.82 26.59
C LEU A 38 -6.15 2.93 25.16
N THR A 39 -6.97 3.95 24.91
CA THR A 39 -7.60 4.23 23.60
C THR A 39 -6.76 5.15 22.72
N THR A 40 -5.44 5.01 22.77
CA THR A 40 -4.53 5.87 21.99
C THR A 40 -4.52 5.44 20.53
N ASN A 41 -4.70 6.40 19.61
CA ASN A 41 -4.68 6.13 18.18
C ASN A 41 -3.27 5.80 17.66
N ALA A 42 -3.20 4.86 16.74
CA ALA A 42 -2.03 4.59 15.93
C ALA A 42 -1.89 5.65 14.84
N THR A 43 -0.66 6.13 14.66
CA THR A 43 -0.27 7.02 13.56
C THR A 43 0.73 6.36 12.62
N PHE A 44 1.23 5.19 13.02
CA PHE A 44 2.19 4.37 12.29
C PHE A 44 1.75 2.91 12.27
N TRP A 45 2.25 2.18 11.27
CA TRP A 45 2.02 0.76 11.08
C TRP A 45 3.37 0.07 10.86
N CYS A 46 3.56 -1.07 11.52
CA CYS A 46 4.70 -1.97 11.29
C CYS A 46 4.19 -3.25 10.58
N PRO A 47 4.51 -3.45 9.28
CA PRO A 47 4.07 -4.63 8.53
C PRO A 47 4.57 -5.96 9.09
N GLU A 48 5.78 -5.98 9.65
CA GLU A 48 6.42 -7.19 10.19
C GLU A 48 5.76 -7.63 11.49
N CYS A 49 5.34 -6.68 12.33
CA CYS A 49 4.60 -6.96 13.56
C CYS A 49 3.08 -7.07 13.34
N ASP A 50 2.58 -6.63 12.19
CA ASP A 50 1.13 -6.54 11.91
C ASP A 50 0.42 -5.65 12.97
N GLU A 51 1.08 -4.55 13.38
CA GLU A 51 0.65 -3.75 14.53
C GLU A 51 0.64 -2.24 14.25
N GLY A 52 -0.39 -1.58 14.78
CA GLY A 52 -0.51 -0.12 14.84
C GLY A 52 0.24 0.48 16.02
N LEU A 53 0.99 1.55 15.79
CA LEU A 53 1.83 2.22 16.78
C LEU A 53 1.50 3.72 16.89
N CYS A 54 1.38 4.22 18.12
CA CYS A 54 1.42 5.65 18.40
C CYS A 54 2.87 6.16 18.38
N SER A 55 3.07 7.47 18.37
CA SER A 55 4.42 8.08 18.33
C SER A 55 5.33 7.63 19.50
N THR A 56 4.77 7.41 20.68
CA THR A 56 5.50 6.93 21.85
C THR A 56 5.89 5.46 21.70
N CYS A 57 4.96 4.58 21.34
CA CYS A 57 5.22 3.16 21.15
C CYS A 57 6.20 2.92 20.00
N LEU A 58 6.15 3.75 18.95
CA LEU A 58 7.13 3.71 17.87
C LEU A 58 8.57 3.96 18.36
N LYS A 59 8.78 4.90 19.29
CA LYS A 59 10.12 5.17 19.83
C LYS A 59 10.72 3.93 20.50
N TYR A 60 9.91 3.25 21.33
CA TYR A 60 10.33 2.03 22.00
C TYR A 60 10.50 0.87 21.03
N HIS A 61 9.61 0.76 20.05
CA HIS A 61 9.71 -0.20 18.96
C HIS A 61 11.04 -0.06 18.22
N ASN A 62 11.44 1.15 17.85
CA ASN A 62 12.69 1.40 17.15
C ASN A 62 13.94 1.25 18.06
N ALA A 63 13.77 1.40 19.37
CA ALA A 63 14.87 1.21 20.34
C ALA A 63 15.16 -0.27 20.63
N SER A 64 14.18 -1.16 20.48
CA SER A 64 14.36 -2.58 20.75
C SER A 64 15.19 -3.26 19.67
N LYS A 65 16.12 -4.14 20.09
CA LYS A 65 16.99 -4.91 19.18
C LYS A 65 16.19 -5.77 18.18
N SER A 66 15.02 -6.26 18.58
CA SER A 66 14.19 -7.14 17.75
C SER A 66 13.49 -6.40 16.61
N THR A 67 13.19 -5.12 16.80
CA THR A 67 12.26 -4.35 15.95
C THR A 67 12.89 -3.09 15.35
N ARG A 68 14.12 -2.71 15.77
CA ARG A 68 14.83 -1.51 15.29
C ARG A 68 15.03 -1.40 13.77
N ASN A 69 14.98 -2.54 13.07
CA ASN A 69 15.19 -2.61 11.63
C ASN A 69 13.90 -2.84 10.85
N HIS A 70 12.75 -2.87 11.52
CA HIS A 70 11.47 -3.03 10.84
C HIS A 70 11.15 -1.79 10.02
N GLU A 71 10.47 -2.00 8.91
CA GLU A 71 9.92 -0.92 8.10
C GLU A 71 8.74 -0.28 8.86
N ILE A 72 8.74 1.05 8.92
CA ILE A 72 7.69 1.82 9.57
C ILE A 72 7.03 2.72 8.56
N ILE A 73 5.71 2.64 8.51
CA ILE A 73 4.94 3.37 7.53
C ILE A 73 3.90 4.21 8.25
N SER A 74 3.80 5.48 7.86
CA SER A 74 2.79 6.39 8.41
C SER A 74 1.40 6.03 7.89
N VAL A 75 0.43 6.01 8.79
CA VAL A 75 -0.99 5.76 8.44
C VAL A 75 -1.50 6.80 7.44
N ASP A 76 -1.05 8.07 7.54
CA ASP A 76 -1.47 9.12 6.62
C ASP A 76 -0.94 8.92 5.21
N LYS A 77 0.29 8.40 5.06
CA LYS A 77 0.82 8.00 3.76
C LYS A 77 0.02 6.82 3.19
N TYR A 78 -0.38 5.88 4.04
CA TYR A 78 -1.19 4.73 3.63
C TYR A 78 -2.59 5.13 3.17
N ARG A 79 -3.25 6.08 3.84
CA ARG A 79 -4.57 6.60 3.44
C ARG A 79 -4.58 7.28 2.07
N GLN A 80 -3.42 7.74 1.61
CA GLN A 80 -3.26 8.32 0.27
C GLN A 80 -3.04 7.27 -0.80
N LEU A 81 -2.81 6.00 -0.43
CA LEU A 81 -2.64 4.93 -1.42
C LEU A 81 -4.00 4.54 -2.02
N PRO A 82 -4.03 4.14 -3.30
CA PRO A 82 -5.24 3.63 -3.92
C PRO A 82 -5.80 2.43 -3.16
N SER A 83 -7.12 2.38 -3.00
CA SER A 83 -7.83 1.34 -2.23
C SER A 83 -7.60 -0.09 -2.73
N PHE A 84 -7.11 -0.29 -3.95
CA PHE A 84 -6.76 -1.61 -4.46
C PHE A 84 -5.40 -2.13 -3.94
N VAL A 85 -4.45 -1.25 -3.65
CA VAL A 85 -3.12 -1.60 -3.08
C VAL A 85 -3.29 -2.22 -1.68
N VAL A 86 -4.38 -1.87 -1.04
CA VAL A 86 -4.74 -2.16 0.35
C VAL A 86 -5.37 -3.55 0.52
N ARG A 87 -6.06 -4.04 -0.52
CA ARG A 87 -6.90 -5.24 -0.45
C ARG A 87 -6.14 -6.52 -0.82
N VAL A 88 -4.81 -6.46 -0.86
CA VAL A 88 -4.00 -7.64 -1.20
C VAL A 88 -4.19 -8.68 -0.09
N GLN A 89 -4.72 -9.84 -0.46
CA GLN A 89 -4.90 -10.96 0.44
C GLN A 89 -3.53 -11.46 0.90
N GLN A 90 -3.25 -11.33 2.19
CA GLN A 90 -1.94 -11.70 2.77
C GLN A 90 -1.89 -13.15 3.27
N TYR A 91 -3.06 -13.76 3.45
CA TYR A 91 -3.21 -15.09 4.05
C TYR A 91 -3.81 -16.08 3.07
N CYS A 92 -3.31 -17.31 3.12
CA CYS A 92 -3.84 -18.42 2.35
C CYS A 92 -5.29 -18.72 2.72
N SER A 93 -6.16 -18.74 1.71
CA SER A 93 -7.58 -19.05 1.84
C SER A 93 -7.87 -20.44 2.44
N GLU A 94 -6.93 -21.38 2.30
CA GLU A 94 -7.10 -22.76 2.75
C GLU A 94 -6.40 -23.05 4.08
N HIS A 95 -5.34 -22.31 4.43
CA HIS A 95 -4.42 -22.74 5.48
C HIS A 95 -4.16 -21.72 6.60
N ASP A 96 -4.91 -20.61 6.66
CA ASP A 96 -4.77 -19.55 7.68
C ASP A 96 -3.30 -19.19 8.01
N LYS A 97 -2.47 -19.17 6.96
CA LYS A 97 -1.04 -18.93 7.01
C LYS A 97 -0.69 -17.85 6.01
N LYS A 98 0.21 -16.94 6.38
CA LYS A 98 0.70 -15.89 5.49
C LYS A 98 1.29 -16.49 4.21
N TYR A 99 1.05 -15.85 3.08
CA TYR A 99 1.76 -16.13 1.85
C TYR A 99 3.22 -15.73 2.02
N GLN A 100 4.14 -16.64 1.68
CA GLN A 100 5.58 -16.43 1.78
C GLN A 100 6.31 -16.83 0.48
N LEU A 101 5.66 -17.66 -0.32
CA LEU A 101 6.16 -18.20 -1.57
C LEU A 101 5.22 -17.79 -2.69
N TYR A 102 5.69 -17.89 -3.92
CA TYR A 102 4.87 -17.76 -5.10
C TYR A 102 5.19 -18.90 -6.05
N CYS A 103 4.15 -19.57 -6.51
CA CYS A 103 4.28 -20.60 -7.54
C CYS A 103 4.23 -19.93 -8.91
N LEU A 104 5.32 -20.04 -9.68
CA LEU A 104 5.44 -19.38 -10.98
C LEU A 104 4.41 -19.85 -12.01
N GLN A 105 3.78 -21.00 -11.78
CA GLN A 105 2.73 -21.56 -12.65
C GLN A 105 1.30 -21.29 -12.17
N HIS A 106 1.09 -20.78 -10.96
CA HIS A 106 -0.25 -20.73 -10.36
C HIS A 106 -0.52 -19.41 -9.64
N ASN A 107 -0.11 -19.28 -8.38
CA ASN A 107 -0.52 -18.20 -7.48
C ASN A 107 0.39 -18.10 -6.23
N PRO A 108 0.19 -17.07 -5.36
CA PRO A 108 0.84 -16.99 -4.06
C PRO A 108 0.54 -18.23 -3.19
N CYS A 109 1.53 -18.67 -2.43
CA CYS A 109 1.56 -19.95 -1.73
C CYS A 109 2.06 -19.79 -0.29
N CYS A 110 1.37 -20.44 0.66
CA CYS A 110 1.85 -20.54 2.03
C CYS A 110 2.76 -21.78 2.19
N PRO A 111 3.53 -21.89 3.29
CA PRO A 111 4.42 -23.04 3.51
C PRO A 111 3.70 -24.40 3.50
N HIS A 112 2.40 -24.44 3.82
CA HIS A 112 1.65 -25.69 3.80
C HIS A 112 1.29 -26.12 2.36
N CYS A 113 0.73 -25.21 1.57
CA CYS A 113 0.47 -25.40 0.13
C CYS A 113 1.73 -25.87 -0.61
N PHE A 114 2.91 -25.38 -0.22
CA PHE A 114 4.19 -25.83 -0.78
C PHE A 114 4.40 -27.35 -0.59
N THR A 115 4.17 -27.85 0.61
CA THR A 115 4.40 -29.26 0.95
C THR A 115 3.32 -30.21 0.43
N THR A 116 2.12 -29.71 0.13
CA THR A 116 0.97 -30.51 -0.28
C THR A 116 0.68 -30.38 -1.77
N THR A 117 0.14 -29.25 -2.20
CA THR A 117 -0.41 -29.03 -3.55
C THR A 117 0.64 -28.62 -4.56
N HIS A 118 1.65 -27.84 -4.16
CA HIS A 118 2.67 -27.29 -5.04
C HIS A 118 4.00 -28.04 -5.00
N LYS A 119 4.05 -29.27 -4.47
CA LYS A 119 5.29 -30.03 -4.29
C LYS A 119 6.11 -30.23 -5.58
N LYS A 120 5.46 -30.26 -6.74
CA LYS A 120 6.09 -30.41 -8.06
C LYS A 120 6.17 -29.11 -8.87
N CYS A 121 5.69 -28.01 -8.32
CA CYS A 121 5.72 -26.71 -9.00
C CYS A 121 7.08 -26.04 -8.85
N ASN A 122 7.34 -25.01 -9.66
CA ASN A 122 8.49 -24.15 -9.45
C ASN A 122 8.06 -22.97 -8.56
N LEU A 123 8.67 -22.86 -7.38
CA LEU A 123 8.34 -21.79 -6.43
C LEU A 123 9.58 -20.96 -6.13
N MET A 124 9.32 -19.68 -5.87
CA MET A 124 10.32 -18.75 -5.36
C MET A 124 9.78 -18.04 -4.13
N ALA A 125 10.68 -17.57 -3.27
CA ALA A 125 10.30 -16.69 -2.17
C ALA A 125 9.77 -15.37 -2.73
N LEU A 126 8.76 -14.79 -2.07
CA LEU A 126 8.19 -13.51 -2.50
C LEU A 126 9.25 -12.40 -2.56
N ASP A 127 10.16 -12.36 -1.59
CA ASP A 127 11.25 -11.38 -1.56
C ASP A 127 12.18 -11.50 -2.76
N GLU A 128 12.47 -12.72 -3.19
CA GLU A 128 13.28 -12.98 -4.38
C GLU A 128 12.56 -12.52 -5.63
N ILE A 129 11.27 -12.82 -5.77
CA ILE A 129 10.47 -12.37 -6.92
C ILE A 129 10.43 -10.85 -6.98
N VAL A 130 10.21 -10.19 -5.85
CA VAL A 130 10.18 -8.72 -5.80
C VAL A 130 11.53 -8.16 -6.22
N LYS A 131 12.64 -8.73 -5.72
CA LYS A 131 13.99 -8.32 -6.12
C LYS A 131 14.23 -8.53 -7.61
N THR A 132 13.99 -9.73 -8.14
CA THR A 132 14.21 -10.05 -9.55
C THR A 132 13.31 -9.24 -10.47
N SER A 133 12.06 -8.99 -10.06
CA SER A 133 11.12 -8.17 -10.82
C SER A 133 11.58 -6.73 -10.89
N LYS A 134 11.98 -6.15 -9.75
CA LYS A 134 12.48 -4.77 -9.67
C LYS A 134 13.77 -4.53 -10.46
N THR A 135 14.59 -5.57 -10.64
CA THR A 135 15.83 -5.49 -11.43
C THR A 135 15.65 -5.99 -12.87
N SER A 136 14.42 -6.33 -13.27
CA SER A 136 14.17 -6.82 -14.62
C SER A 136 14.05 -5.65 -15.59
N ALA A 137 14.64 -5.81 -16.77
CA ALA A 137 14.53 -4.82 -17.85
C ALA A 137 13.06 -4.52 -18.22
N SER A 138 12.17 -5.50 -18.07
CA SER A 138 10.72 -5.31 -18.28
C SER A 138 10.12 -4.31 -17.30
N PHE A 139 10.53 -4.35 -16.03
CA PHE A 139 10.08 -3.40 -15.02
C PHE A 139 10.65 -2.00 -15.27
N ASP A 140 11.94 -1.90 -15.60
CA ASP A 140 12.58 -0.64 -15.99
C ASP A 140 11.89 0.01 -17.19
N ASN A 141 11.57 -0.77 -18.22
CA ASN A 141 10.86 -0.30 -19.42
C ASN A 141 9.45 0.20 -19.09
N LEU A 142 8.75 -0.49 -18.18
CA LEU A 142 7.41 -0.08 -17.74
C LEU A 142 7.48 1.23 -16.93
N GLU A 143 8.43 1.33 -16.00
CA GLU A 143 8.67 2.54 -15.21
C GLU A 143 9.02 3.73 -16.11
N GLN A 144 9.89 3.52 -17.10
CA GLN A 144 10.22 4.54 -18.10
C GLN A 144 8.98 4.98 -18.88
N SER A 145 8.17 4.02 -19.36
CA SER A 145 6.94 4.31 -20.09
C SER A 145 5.95 5.13 -19.26
N LEU A 146 5.80 4.82 -17.97
CA LEU A 146 4.95 5.58 -17.04
C LEU A 146 5.47 7.00 -16.83
N ASN A 147 6.79 7.17 -16.71
CA ASN A 147 7.42 8.49 -16.58
C ASN A 147 7.22 9.32 -17.86
N ASP A 148 7.38 8.71 -19.03
CA ASP A 148 7.15 9.37 -20.32
C ASP A 148 5.69 9.81 -20.46
N LEU A 149 4.74 8.93 -20.11
CA LEU A 149 3.31 9.29 -20.09
C LEU A 149 3.04 10.45 -19.13
N LYS A 150 3.62 10.44 -17.93
CA LYS A 150 3.48 11.52 -16.94
C LYS A 150 4.01 12.86 -17.49
N GLU A 151 5.17 12.86 -18.12
CA GLU A 151 5.75 14.08 -18.71
C GLU A 151 4.94 14.55 -19.93
N ASN A 152 4.44 13.64 -20.75
CA ASN A 152 3.57 13.98 -21.87
C ASN A 152 2.26 14.62 -21.40
N ILE A 153 1.62 14.07 -20.35
CA ILE A 153 0.42 14.67 -19.74
C ILE A 153 0.71 16.09 -19.26
N LYS A 154 1.82 16.32 -18.54
CA LYS A 154 2.21 17.68 -18.10
C LYS A 154 2.37 18.65 -19.26
N ARG A 155 3.01 18.23 -20.36
CA ARG A 155 3.19 19.05 -21.57
C ARG A 155 1.85 19.40 -22.21
N ILE A 156 0.95 18.42 -22.32
CA ILE A 156 -0.40 18.63 -22.87
C ILE A 156 -1.15 19.66 -22.01
N THR A 157 -1.20 19.49 -20.69
CA THR A 157 -1.88 20.43 -19.78
C THR A 157 -1.27 21.84 -19.85
N LYS A 158 0.05 21.97 -19.99
CA LYS A 158 0.70 23.28 -20.15
C LYS A 158 0.32 23.94 -21.47
N THR A 159 0.25 23.15 -22.55
CA THR A 159 -0.12 23.63 -23.88
C THR A 159 -1.57 24.10 -23.90
N GLU A 160 -2.48 23.30 -23.33
CA GLU A 160 -3.89 23.65 -23.16
C GLU A 160 -4.07 24.98 -22.42
N ASN A 161 -3.42 25.16 -21.27
CA ASN A 161 -3.43 26.42 -20.52
C ASN A 161 -2.91 27.61 -21.35
N THR A 162 -1.86 27.39 -22.14
CA THR A 162 -1.29 28.44 -23.00
C THR A 162 -2.26 28.84 -24.11
N ILE A 163 -2.96 27.86 -24.71
CA ILE A 163 -3.98 28.11 -25.73
C ILE A 163 -5.14 28.90 -25.12
N TYR A 164 -5.64 28.48 -23.95
CA TYR A 164 -6.70 29.18 -23.23
C TYR A 164 -6.35 30.65 -22.93
N GLN A 165 -5.14 30.90 -22.43
CA GLN A 165 -4.68 32.27 -22.18
C GLN A 165 -4.57 33.12 -23.46
N LYS A 166 -4.11 32.53 -24.57
CA LYS A 166 -4.04 33.23 -25.86
C LYS A 166 -5.44 33.57 -26.38
N PHE A 167 -6.37 32.63 -26.31
CA PHE A 167 -7.77 32.85 -26.70
C PHE A 167 -8.39 34.02 -25.93
N ASN A 168 -8.29 34.02 -24.60
CA ASN A 168 -8.83 35.10 -23.76
C ASN A 168 -8.18 36.47 -24.05
N ARG A 169 -6.88 36.50 -24.37
CA ARG A 169 -6.20 37.75 -24.78
C ARG A 169 -6.73 38.29 -26.10
N GLU A 170 -6.91 37.43 -27.10
CA GLU A 170 -7.43 37.85 -28.40
C GLU A 170 -8.89 38.30 -28.31
N GLU A 171 -9.72 37.59 -27.54
CA GLU A 171 -11.11 37.99 -27.26
C GLU A 171 -11.17 39.36 -26.57
N GLY A 172 -10.32 39.60 -25.56
CA GLY A 172 -10.22 40.90 -24.90
C GLY A 172 -9.83 42.04 -25.84
N LYS A 173 -8.88 41.80 -26.77
CA LYS A 173 -8.50 42.78 -27.80
C LYS A 173 -9.66 43.09 -28.75
N TYR A 174 -10.41 42.07 -29.16
CA TYR A 174 -11.56 42.22 -30.05
C TYR A 174 -12.64 43.08 -29.38
N ILE A 175 -13.01 42.79 -28.12
CA ILE A 175 -14.01 43.56 -27.36
C ILE A 175 -13.58 45.03 -27.21
N LEU A 176 -12.31 45.29 -26.89
CA LEU A 176 -11.79 46.66 -26.75
C LEU A 176 -11.85 47.46 -28.07
N LYS A 177 -11.57 46.81 -29.20
CA LYS A 177 -11.66 47.44 -30.53
C LYS A 177 -13.08 47.90 -30.82
N TYR A 178 -14.07 47.03 -30.59
CA TYR A 178 -15.48 47.35 -30.88
C TYR A 178 -16.06 48.43 -29.96
N ARG A 179 -15.68 48.48 -28.67
CA ARG A 179 -16.09 49.56 -27.75
C ARG A 179 -15.61 50.95 -28.20
N ARG A 180 -14.40 51.04 -28.77
CA ARG A 180 -13.83 52.30 -29.26
C ARG A 180 -14.55 52.83 -30.51
N CYS A 181 -15.10 51.94 -31.33
CA CYS A 181 -15.88 52.31 -32.51
C CYS A 181 -17.31 52.78 -32.17
N ALA A 182 -17.87 52.34 -31.04
CA ALA A 182 -19.23 52.70 -30.61
C ALA A 182 -19.31 54.04 -29.84
N THR A 183 -18.19 54.72 -29.61
CA THR A 183 -18.08 55.96 -28.82
C THR A 183 -17.68 57.20 -29.64
N ASN A 184 -17.56 57.07 -30.97
CA ASN A 184 -17.44 58.16 -31.95
C ASN A 184 -18.73 58.29 -32.76
#